data_AF-A0A7V9SWX4-F1
#
_entry.id   AF-A0A7V9SWX4-F1
#
_cell.length_a   1.000
_cell.length_b   1.000
_cell.length_c   1.000
_cell.angle_alpha   90.00
_cell.angle_beta   90.00
_cell.angle_gamma   90.00
#
_symmetry.space_group_name_H-M   'P 1'
#
loop_
_entity.id
_entity.type
_entity.pdbx_description
1 polymer ?
#
loop_
_entity_poly.entity_id
_entity_poly.type
_entity_poly.pdbx_seq_one_letter_code
_entity_poly.pdbx_strand_id
1 'polypeptide(L)' 'MRQDLWIPMLLVLGWATVARAMLVSAHKLPPTCGTCGRRFERRHLGEPVCRCHA' A
#
# COMPACT_ATOMS: atom_id res chain seq x y z
N MET A 1 -6.41 4.58 -30.71
CA MET A 1 -5.05 4.30 -30.18
C MET A 1 -4.81 4.73 -28.72
N ARG A 2 -5.83 5.01 -27.88
CA ARG A 2 -5.62 5.28 -26.44
C ARG A 2 -6.01 4.11 -25.52
N GLN A 3 -6.72 3.12 -26.06
CA GLN A 3 -7.21 1.95 -25.33
C GLN A 3 -6.09 0.91 -25.05
N ASP A 4 -5.09 0.79 -25.94
CA ASP A 4 -3.96 -0.14 -25.78
C ASP A 4 -3.07 0.13 -24.56
N LEU A 5 -3.03 1.38 -24.06
CA LEU A 5 -2.19 1.71 -22.90
C LEU A 5 -2.83 1.36 -21.56
N TRP A 6 -4.15 1.19 -21.49
CA TRP A 6 -4.82 0.97 -20.20
C TRP A 6 -4.64 -0.45 -19.69
N ILE A 7 -4.62 -1.44 -20.58
CA ILE A 7 -4.35 -2.84 -20.22
C ILE A 7 -2.95 -3.01 -19.57
N PRO A 8 -1.83 -2.57 -20.19
CA PRO A 8 -0.53 -2.68 -19.56
C PRO A 8 -0.43 -1.83 -18.29
N MET A 9 -1.10 -0.68 -18.22
CA MET A 9 -1.14 0.13 -17.01
C MET A 9 -1.81 -0.60 -15.83
N LEU A 10 -2.98 -1.22 -16.07
CA LEU A 10 -3.69 -2.01 -15.08
C LEU A 10 -2.87 -3.25 -14.66
N LEU A 11 -2.19 -3.88 -15.61
CA LEU A 11 -1.33 -5.02 -15.34
C LEU A 11 -0.16 -4.63 -14.41
N VAL A 12 0.52 -3.51 -14.68
CA VAL A 12 1.59 -2.99 -13.82
C VAL A 12 1.05 -2.62 -12.43
N LEU A 13 -0.11 -1.97 -12.35
CA LEU A 13 -0.76 -1.64 -11.07
C LEU A 13 -1.12 -2.90 -10.27
N GLY A 14 -1.64 -3.93 -10.93
CA GLY A 14 -1.94 -5.22 -10.31
C GLY A 14 -0.69 -5.85 -9.71
N TRP A 15 0.38 -5.97 -10.50
CA TRP A 15 1.65 -6.51 -10.03
C TRP A 15 2.30 -5.68 -8.92
N ALA A 16 2.22 -4.35 -8.99
CA ALA A 16 2.69 -3.47 -7.92
C ALA A 16 1.93 -3.69 -6.60
N THR A 17 0.62 -3.94 -6.68
CA THR A 17 -0.22 -4.22 -5.52
C THR A 17 0.15 -5.55 -4.87
N VAL A 18 0.35 -6.61 -5.68
CA VAL A 18 0.78 -7.94 -5.20
C VAL A 18 2.18 -7.87 -4.59
N ALA A 19 3.14 -7.22 -5.26
CA ALA A 19 4.50 -7.06 -4.74
C ALA A 19 4.48 -6.34 -3.39
N ARG A 20 3.69 -5.27 -3.26
CA ARG A 20 3.53 -4.56 -1.99
C ARG A 20 2.94 -5.45 -0.89
N ALA A 21 1.91 -6.24 -1.20
CA ALA A 21 1.31 -7.17 -0.24
C ALA A 21 2.32 -8.21 0.26
N MET A 22 3.16 -8.76 -0.64
CA MET A 22 4.23 -9.69 -0.28
C MET A 22 5.28 -9.03 0.63
N LEU A 23 5.68 -7.79 0.35
CA LEU A 23 6.62 -7.06 1.19
C LEU A 23 6.05 -6.74 2.57
N VAL A 24 4.76 -6.43 2.66
CA VAL A 24 4.06 -6.26 3.95
C VAL A 24 4.02 -7.59 4.71
N SER A 25 3.65 -8.69 4.04
CA SER A 25 3.63 -10.03 4.65
C SER A 25 5.02 -10.44 5.17
N ALA A 26 6.07 -10.15 4.40
CA ALA A 26 7.46 -10.41 4.79
C ALA A 26 8.00 -9.41 5.83
N HIS A 27 7.17 -8.51 6.36
CA HIS A 27 7.55 -7.46 7.31
C HIS A 27 8.66 -6.52 6.79
N LYS A 28 8.87 -6.47 5.48
CA LYS A 28 9.82 -5.55 4.81
C LYS A 28 9.20 -4.16 4.59
N LEU A 29 7.88 -4.09 4.42
CA LEU A 29 7.13 -2.83 4.35
C LEU A 29 6.14 -2.74 5.52
N PRO A 30 5.96 -1.57 6.13
CA PRO A 30 4.95 -1.41 7.16
C PRO A 30 3.54 -1.42 6.53
N PRO A 31 2.54 -2.04 7.19
CA PRO A 31 1.16 -1.96 6.76
C PRO A 31 0.64 -0.53 6.96
N THR A 32 0.09 0.08 5.90
CA THR A 32 -0.49 1.44 5.95
C THR A 32 -1.92 1.49 5.43
N CYS A 33 -2.67 2.45 5.94
CA CYS A 33 -4.05 2.69 5.53
C CYS A 33 -4.13 3.23 4.10
N GLY A 34 -5.02 2.65 3.30
CA GLY A 34 -5.28 3.11 1.93
C GLY A 34 -5.87 4.52 1.84
N THR A 35 -6.47 5.03 2.92
CA THR A 35 -7.14 6.35 2.95
C THR A 35 -6.19 7.46 3.41
N CYS A 36 -5.56 7.32 4.59
CA CYS A 36 -4.71 8.37 5.16
C CYS A 36 -3.20 8.13 4.99
N GLY A 37 -2.79 6.98 4.43
CA GLY A 37 -1.38 6.63 4.23
C GLY A 37 -0.57 6.39 5.52
N ARG A 38 -1.18 6.53 6.70
CA ARG A 38 -0.53 6.29 7.99
C ARG A 38 -0.41 4.79 8.30
N ARG A 39 0.59 4.43 9.09
CA ARG A 39 0.81 3.06 9.57
C ARG A 39 -0.30 2.65 10.53
N PHE A 40 -0.68 1.38 10.51
CA PHE A 40 -1.64 0.85 11.49
C PHE A 40 -0.98 0.61 12.86
N GLU A 41 0.29 0.24 12.87
CA GLU A 41 1.07 -0.01 14.08
C GLU A 41 2.14 1.07 14.29
N ARG A 42 2.46 1.32 15.56
CA ARG A 42 3.47 2.29 16.01
C ARG A 42 4.80 1.56 16.20
N ARG A 43 5.89 2.02 15.57
CA ARG A 43 7.23 1.39 15.69
C ARG A 43 8.08 2.07 16.76
N HIS A 44 7.92 3.39 16.91
CA HIS A 44 8.58 4.23 17.91
C HIS A 44 7.53 5.01 18.72
N LEU A 45 7.90 5.31 19.96
CA LEU A 45 7.04 6.07 20.86
C LEU A 45 6.82 7.48 20.29
N GLY A 46 5.55 7.87 20.12
CA GLY A 46 5.18 9.19 19.58
C GLY A 46 4.80 9.23 18.08
N GLU A 47 5.04 8.18 17.30
CA GLU A 47 4.67 8.18 15.88
C GLU A 47 3.14 8.24 15.67
N PRO A 48 2.63 9.04 14.71
CA PRO A 48 1.21 9.07 14.39
C PRO A 48 0.77 7.78 13.67
N VAL A 49 -0.27 7.13 14.21
CA VAL A 49 -0.91 5.94 13.63
C VAL A 49 -2.20 6.31 12.91
N CYS A 50 -2.67 5.44 12.01
CA CYS A 50 -3.96 5.56 11.34
C CYS A 50 -5.09 5.63 12.38
N ARG A 51 -6.03 6.57 12.18
CA ARG A 51 -7.27 6.73 12.97
C ARG A 51 -8.53 6.76 12.12
N CYS A 52 -8.46 6.36 10.85
CA CYS A 52 -9.61 6.42 9.93
C CYS A 52 -10.80 5.55 10.38
N HIS A 53 -10.55 4.52 11.18
CA HIS A 53 -11.56 3.61 11.73
C HIS A 53 -11.38 3.40 13.24
N ALA A 54 -10.75 4.36 13.93
CA ALA A 54 -10.54 4.31 15.38
C ALA A 54 -11.74 4.90 16.14
#